data_AF-A0A2D8CQ01-F1
#
_entry.id   AF-A0A2D8CQ01-F1
#
_cell.length_a   1.000
_cell.length_b   1.000
_cell.length_c   1.000
_cell.angle_alpha   90.00
_cell.angle_beta   90.00
_cell.angle_gamma   90.00
#
_symmetry.space_group_name_H-M   'P 1'
#
loop_
_entity.id
_entity.type
_entity.pdbx_description
1 polymer ?
#
loop_
_entity_poly.entity_id
_entity_poly.type
_entity_poly.pdbx_seq_one_letter_code
_entity_poly.pdbx_strand_id
1 'polypeptide(L)' 'MLRVANPEDHSITPAGGFLHYGEIKSDYILVKGSVPGPAKRLIRFRDATRASDKTLHDYEITYVSTASKQGA' A
#
# COMPACT_ATOMS: atom_id res chain seq x y z
N MET A 1 8.41 -5.08 -2.69
CA MET A 1 7.17 -4.43 -3.16
C MET A 1 6.10 -5.50 -3.25
N LEU A 2 4.86 -5.24 -2.82
CA LEU A 2 3.83 -6.29 -2.78
C LEU A 2 2.95 -6.31 -4.04
N ARG A 3 2.51 -5.14 -4.54
CA ARG A 3 1.67 -5.03 -5.73
C ARG A 3 1.69 -3.60 -6.30
N VAL A 4 1.64 -3.45 -7.63
CA VAL A 4 1.13 -2.25 -8.32
C VAL A 4 -0.26 -2.60 -8.83
N ALA A 5 -1.25 -1.75 -8.60
CA ALA A 5 -2.58 -1.97 -9.13
C ALA A 5 -3.35 -0.66 -9.30
N ASN A 6 -4.42 -0.75 -10.08
CA ASN A 6 -5.43 0.28 -10.19
C ASN A 6 -6.63 -0.06 -9.26
N PRO A 7 -7.30 0.94 -8.65
CA PRO A 7 -8.49 0.72 -7.83
C PRO A 7 -9.66 0.01 -8.52
N GLU A 8 -9.77 0.08 -9.85
CA GLU A 8 -10.84 -0.59 -10.61
C GLU A 8 -10.71 -2.12 -10.59
N ASP A 9 -9.48 -2.64 -10.71
CA ASP A 9 -9.21 -4.09 -10.67
C ASP A 9 -9.21 -4.62 -9.23
N HIS A 10 -8.67 -3.82 -8.30
CA HIS A 10 -8.48 -4.20 -6.92
C HIS A 10 -8.78 -3.03 -5.96
N SER A 11 -9.97 -3.07 -5.35
CA SER A 11 -10.33 -2.07 -4.35
C SER A 11 -9.56 -2.29 -3.04
N ILE A 12 -8.76 -1.29 -2.66
CA ILE A 12 -7.97 -1.25 -1.42
C ILE A 12 -8.57 -0.32 -0.36
N THR A 13 -9.48 0.57 -0.76
CA THR A 13 -9.98 1.64 0.10
C THR A 13 -10.86 1.05 1.22
N PRO A 14 -10.54 1.28 2.50
CA PRO A 14 -11.38 0.89 3.62
C PRO A 14 -12.78 1.51 3.55
N ALA A 15 -13.77 0.86 4.15
CA ALA A 15 -15.07 1.47 4.38
C ALA A 15 -14.91 2.79 5.16
N GLY A 16 -15.36 3.91 4.58
CA GLY A 16 -15.16 5.25 5.13
C GLY A 16 -13.83 5.93 4.75
N GLY A 17 -13.01 5.29 3.91
CA GLY A 17 -11.76 5.84 3.39
C GLY A 17 -10.57 5.77 4.36
N PHE A 18 -9.38 6.12 3.86
CA PHE A 18 -8.20 6.24 4.70
C PHE A 18 -8.28 7.49 5.57
N LEU A 19 -8.05 7.31 6.88
CA LEU A 19 -8.10 8.41 7.84
C LEU A 19 -7.12 9.53 7.47
N HIS A 20 -7.61 10.77 7.45
CA HIS A 20 -6.89 11.98 7.04
C HIS A 20 -6.35 11.99 5.58
N TYR A 21 -6.67 10.98 4.77
CA TYR A 21 -6.29 10.90 3.37
C TYR A 21 -7.51 10.96 2.44
N GLY A 22 -8.43 10.02 2.61
CA GLY A 22 -9.63 9.85 1.76
C GLY A 22 -9.60 8.54 0.98
N GLU A 23 -10.37 8.50 -0.11
CA GLU A 23 -10.45 7.35 -1.01
C GLU A 23 -9.34 7.37 -2.06
N ILE A 24 -8.83 6.19 -2.42
CA ILE A 24 -7.81 6.06 -3.48
C ILE A 24 -8.51 5.85 -4.81
N LYS A 25 -8.32 6.78 -5.75
CA LYS A 25 -8.90 6.76 -7.11
C LYS A 25 -7.87 6.66 -8.23
N SER A 26 -6.60 6.53 -7.88
CA SER A 26 -5.49 6.48 -8.82
C SER A 26 -4.65 5.23 -8.58
N ASP A 27 -3.76 4.94 -9.52
CA ASP A 27 -2.82 3.83 -9.39
C ASP A 27 -2.05 3.92 -8.06
N TYR A 28 -1.91 2.76 -7.42
CA TYR A 28 -1.33 2.66 -6.09
C TYR A 28 -0.32 1.53 -6.02
N ILE A 29 0.54 1.63 -5.00
CA ILE A 29 1.57 0.65 -4.71
C ILE A 29 1.40 0.17 -3.28
N LEU A 30 1.39 -1.16 -3.09
CA LEU A 30 1.45 -1.77 -1.76
C LEU A 30 2.91 -2.01 -1.36
N VAL A 31 3.33 -1.32 -0.31
CA VAL A 31 4.66 -1.45 0.29
C VAL A 31 4.56 -2.30 1.56
N LYS A 32 5.47 -3.25 1.73
CA LYS A 32 5.54 -4.08 2.93
C LYS A 32 6.07 -3.24 4.10
N GLY A 33 5.36 -3.23 5.22
CA GLY A 33 5.78 -2.55 6.44
C GLY A 33 5.29 -1.11 6.53
N SER A 34 6.09 -0.23 7.14
CA SER A 34 5.79 1.20 7.32
C SER A 34 6.63 2.09 6.40
N VAL A 35 6.18 3.32 6.20
CA VAL A 35 6.87 4.35 5.41
C VAL A 35 6.99 5.63 6.26
N PRO A 36 8.13 6.34 6.25
CA PRO A 36 8.30 7.54 7.05
C PRO A 36 7.44 8.70 6.55
N GLY A 37 6.82 9.42 7.49
CA GLY A 37 6.04 10.62 7.24
C GLY A 37 4.53 10.44 7.41
N PRO A 38 3.77 11.54 7.59
CA PRO A 38 2.32 11.49 7.70
C PRO A 38 1.65 11.20 6.35
N ALA A 39 0.35 10.91 6.39
CA ALA A 39 -0.49 10.79 5.19
C ALA A 39 -0.34 12.04 4.28
N LYS A 40 -0.44 11.86 2.96
CA LYS A 40 -0.24 12.88 1.90
C LYS A 40 1.20 13.36 1.69
N ARG A 41 2.19 12.89 2.45
CA ARG A 41 3.60 13.25 2.21
C ARG A 41 4.11 12.65 0.90
N LEU A 42 4.77 13.46 0.08
CA LEU A 42 5.50 12.97 -1.10
C LEU A 42 6.64 12.04 -0.66
N ILE A 43 6.67 10.85 -1.23
CA ILE A 43 7.70 9.83 -1.01
C ILE A 43 8.39 9.54 -2.33
N ARG A 44 9.70 9.27 -2.30
CA ARG A 44 10.49 8.87 -3.46
C ARG A 44 10.97 7.43 -3.28
N PHE A 45 10.87 6.64 -4.35
CA PHE A 45 11.44 5.31 -4.40
C PHE A 45 12.84 5.36 -5.02
N ARG A 46 13.69 4.44 -4.59
CA ARG A 46 15.02 4.21 -5.13
C ARG A 46 15.31 2.71 -5.01
N ASP A 47 16.10 2.19 -5.94
CA ASP A 47 16.66 0.84 -5.81
C ASP A 47 17.52 0.71 -4.54
N ALA A 48 17.38 -0.44 -3.88
CA ALA A 48 18.06 -0.74 -2.64
C ALA A 48 19.58 -0.81 -2.88
N THR A 49 20.33 0.12 -2.28
CA THR A 49 21.80 0.18 -2.42
C THR A 49 22.51 -0.96 -1.71
N ARG A 50 21.90 -1.46 -0.64
CA ARG A 50 22.37 -2.62 0.12
C ARG A 50 21.24 -3.61 0.21
N ALA A 51 20.95 -4.28 -0.91
CA ALA A 51 20.02 -5.38 -0.90
C ALA A 51 20.65 -6.51 -0.07
N SER A 52 19.92 -6.96 0.96
CA SER A 52 20.19 -8.28 1.51
C SER A 52 19.88 -9.29 0.40
N ASP A 53 20.66 -10.36 0.26
CA ASP A 53 20.39 -11.53 -0.62
C ASP A 53 19.13 -12.31 -0.20
N LYS A 54 18.11 -11.62 0.31
CA LYS A 54 16.78 -12.16 0.46
C LYS A 54 16.22 -12.32 -0.95
N THR A 55 16.05 -13.57 -1.34
CA THR A 55 15.28 -13.97 -2.50
C THR A 55 13.98 -13.17 -2.57
N LEU A 56 13.79 -12.45 -3.68
CA LEU A 56 12.53 -11.80 -3.99
C LEU A 56 11.51 -12.93 -4.19
N HIS A 57 10.71 -13.18 -3.16
CA HIS A 57 9.61 -14.14 -3.26
C HIS A 57 8.44 -13.47 -3.96
N ASP A 58 7.90 -14.13 -4.98
CA ASP A 58 6.61 -13.74 -5.53
C ASP A 58 5.54 -13.96 -4.45
N TYR A 59 4.71 -12.93 -4.25
CA TYR A 59 3.63 -12.95 -3.29
C TYR A 59 2.29 -13.04 -4.03
N GLU A 60 1.53 -14.08 -3.75
CA GLU A 60 0.11 -14.11 -4.11
C GLU A 60 -0.70 -13.46 -2.98
N ILE A 61 -1.32 -12.31 -3.26
CA ILE A 61 -2.19 -11.64 -2.29
C ILE A 61 -3.57 -12.27 -2.36
N THR A 62 -3.89 -13.09 -1.38
CA THR A 62 -5.18 -13.81 -1.27
C THR A 62 -6.30 -12.93 -0.70
N TYR A 63 -5.96 -12.03 0.24
CA TYR A 63 -6.94 -11.19 0.91
C TYR A 63 -6.37 -9.81 1.25
N VAL A 64 -7.23 -8.80 1.12
CA VAL A 64 -6.97 -7.41 1.48
C VAL A 64 -8.12 -6.93 2.35
N SER A 65 -7.82 -6.46 3.55
CA SER A 65 -8.84 -5.95 4.48
C SER A 65 -9.29 -4.55 4.07
N THR A 66 -10.58 -4.42 3.72
CA THR A 66 -11.27 -3.16 3.44
C THR A 66 -12.18 -2.72 4.61
N ALA A 67 -12.00 -3.32 5.79
CA ALA A 67 -12.72 -2.91 7.00
C ALA A 67 -12.32 -1.48 7.41
N SER A 68 -13.29 -0.73 7.94
CA SER A 68 -13.09 0.63 8.45
C SER A 68 -11.89 0.71 9.39
N LYS A 69 -11.13 1.80 9.31
CA LYS A 69 -10.06 2.14 10.28
C LYS A 69 -10.54 3.08 11.38
N GLN A 70 -11.81 3.47 11.34
CA GLN A 70 -12.47 4.32 12.32
C GLN A 70 -13.37 3.41 13.18
N GLY A 71 -13.00 3.18 14.43
CA GLY A 71 -13.70 2.24 15.32
C GLY A 71 -13.17 0.80 15.24
N ALA A 72 -13.69 -0.07 16.11
CA ALA A 72 -13.19 -1.42 16.42
C ALA A 72 -13.04 -2.35 15.20
#